data_AF-A0A1C4N9P9-F1
#
_entry.id   AF-A0A1C4N9P9-F1
#
_cell.length_a   1.000
_cell.length_b   1.000
_cell.length_c   1.000
_cell.angle_alpha   90.00
_cell.angle_beta   90.00
_cell.angle_gamma   90.00
#
_symmetry.space_group_name_H-M   'P 1'
#
loop_
_entity.id
_entity.type
_entity.pdbx_description
1 polymer ?
#
loop_
_entity_poly.entity_id
_entity_poly.type
_entity_poly.pdbx_seq_one_letter_code
_entity_poly.pdbx_strand_id
1 'polypeptide(L)'
;MRLGQKSGVRLRLVEDRTGEVPLMTGLSQESERGRHLLPYGAARVHGPSMTPTLRHGDLLVVRYGARVRAGDVVVLRHPFQQDLLVVKRAAERRAGGWWVLGDNPYAGGDSTDYGTVPEELVLGRVRLRYRPRADGQRSPLAVARWAFSAARPVFSDRSASRRLRAR
;
A
#
# COMPACT_ATOMS: atom_id res chain seq x y z
N MET A 1 -24.61 -3.63 17.14
CA MET A 1 -24.22 -3.44 15.72
C MET A 1 -23.26 -2.25 15.61
N ARG A 2 -21.95 -2.48 15.41
CA ARG A 2 -20.97 -1.41 15.17
C ARG A 2 -20.50 -1.51 13.73
N LEU A 3 -20.83 -0.49 12.93
CA LEU A 3 -20.42 -0.38 11.53
C LEU A 3 -18.88 -0.29 11.48
N GLY A 4 -18.24 -1.38 11.08
CA GLY A 4 -16.79 -1.42 10.89
C GLY A 4 -16.39 -0.38 9.84
N GLN A 5 -15.52 0.54 10.23
CA GLN A 5 -14.97 1.58 9.37
C GLN A 5 -14.08 0.91 8.30
N LYS A 6 -14.69 0.51 7.17
CA LYS A 6 -14.02 -0.17 6.06
C LYS A 6 -13.00 0.77 5.43
N SER A 7 -11.72 0.39 5.52
CA SER A 7 -10.58 1.17 5.06
C SER A 7 -10.39 0.98 3.56
N GLY A 8 -10.95 1.88 2.76
CA GLY A 8 -10.77 1.91 1.31
C GLY A 8 -9.53 2.69 0.89
N VAL A 9 -8.60 2.05 0.19
CA VAL A 9 -7.49 2.74 -0.49
C VAL A 9 -7.98 3.23 -1.85
N ARG A 10 -8.09 4.55 -2.03
CA ARG A 10 -8.36 5.16 -3.35
C ARG A 10 -7.03 5.43 -4.06
N LEU A 11 -6.78 4.69 -5.14
CA LEU A 11 -5.67 4.98 -6.07
C LEU A 11 -5.98 6.27 -6.82
N ARG A 12 -5.08 7.25 -6.79
CA ARG A 12 -5.05 8.34 -7.76
C ARG A 12 -3.76 8.20 -8.55
N LEU A 13 -3.89 7.91 -9.84
CA LEU A 13 -2.82 8.09 -10.81
C LEU A 13 -2.50 9.60 -10.82
N VAL A 14 -1.29 9.98 -10.42
CA VAL A 14 -0.80 11.35 -10.60
C VAL A 14 -0.28 11.42 -12.03
N GLU A 15 -1.16 11.84 -12.95
CA GLU A 15 -0.79 12.23 -14.31
C GLU A 15 -0.23 13.66 -14.25
N ASP A 16 1.02 13.81 -14.67
CA ASP A 16 1.65 15.12 -14.81
C ASP A 16 1.09 15.80 -16.07
N ARG A 17 0.56 17.01 -15.90
CA ARG A 17 0.00 17.82 -16.98
C ARG A 17 1.14 18.65 -17.59
N THR A 18 1.35 18.56 -18.89
CA THR A 18 1.95 19.65 -19.67
C THR A 18 1.31 19.71 -21.06
N GLY A 19 0.51 20.77 -21.25
CA GLY A 19 0.53 21.68 -22.41
C GLY A 19 0.36 21.15 -23.84
N GLU A 20 -0.80 21.52 -24.42
CA GLU A 20 -1.07 21.90 -25.82
C GLU A 20 -1.08 20.86 -26.98
N VAL A 21 -2.10 21.04 -27.81
CA VAL A 21 -2.58 20.34 -29.02
C VAL A 21 -2.59 21.37 -30.19
N PRO A 22 -2.89 21.06 -31.48
CA PRO A 22 -3.16 19.77 -32.19
C PRO A 22 -2.47 19.63 -33.57
N LEU A 23 -2.43 18.43 -34.17
CA LEU A 23 -2.94 18.16 -35.54
C LEU A 23 -2.69 16.71 -36.02
N MET A 24 -3.67 16.23 -36.79
CA MET A 24 -3.68 15.08 -37.71
C MET A 24 -3.91 13.66 -37.15
N THR A 25 -5.20 13.33 -37.14
CA THR A 25 -5.82 12.20 -37.84
C THR A 25 -5.18 10.82 -37.72
N GLY A 26 -5.84 10.01 -36.88
CA GLY A 26 -6.42 8.75 -37.33
C GLY A 26 -5.48 7.56 -37.34
N LEU A 27 -5.34 6.89 -36.19
CA LEU A 27 -5.15 5.44 -36.13
C LEU A 27 -5.87 4.88 -34.89
N SER A 28 -7.06 4.35 -35.16
CA SER A 28 -7.59 3.06 -34.68
C SER A 28 -6.90 2.41 -33.48
N GLN A 29 -7.66 2.33 -32.37
CA GLN A 29 -7.82 1.15 -31.49
C GLN A 29 -6.60 0.31 -31.05
N GLU A 30 -5.39 0.86 -30.98
CA GLU A 30 -4.21 0.14 -30.44
C GLU A 30 -3.69 0.67 -29.08
N SER A 31 -4.35 1.66 -28.48
CA SER A 31 -3.76 2.39 -27.35
C SER A 31 -4.01 1.79 -25.94
N GLU A 32 -4.67 0.63 -25.81
CA GLU A 32 -4.96 0.05 -24.48
C GLU A 32 -3.93 -0.98 -23.97
N ARG A 33 -2.93 -1.35 -24.78
CA ARG A 33 -1.89 -2.34 -24.38
C ARG A 33 -0.55 -1.74 -23.96
N GLY A 34 -0.50 -0.43 -23.69
CA GLY A 34 0.75 0.30 -23.46
C GLY A 34 0.86 1.13 -22.17
N ARG A 35 -0.09 1.08 -21.23
CA ARG A 35 -0.13 2.02 -20.08
C ARG A 35 0.37 1.45 -18.74
N HIS A 36 1.33 0.53 -18.75
CA HIS A 36 1.92 -0.06 -17.53
C HIS A 36 3.45 0.10 -17.48
N LEU A 37 3.96 1.25 -17.93
CA LEU A 37 5.40 1.45 -18.18
C LEU A 37 6.27 1.61 -16.93
N LEU A 38 5.72 1.56 -15.71
CA LEU A 38 6.51 1.58 -14.49
C LEU A 38 6.03 0.48 -13.54
N PRO A 39 6.91 -0.36 -12.96
CA PRO A 39 6.54 -1.37 -11.97
C PRO A 39 6.15 -0.75 -10.62
N TYR A 40 5.87 0.56 -10.58
CA TYR A 40 5.61 1.33 -9.40
C TYR A 40 4.30 2.12 -9.51
N GLY A 41 3.60 2.27 -8.39
CA GLY A 41 2.47 3.18 -8.27
C GLY A 41 2.36 3.80 -6.88
N ALA A 42 1.47 4.79 -6.78
CA ALA A 42 1.23 5.53 -5.56
C ALA A 42 -0.11 5.14 -4.93
N ALA A 43 -0.14 4.94 -3.61
CA ALA A 43 -1.37 4.66 -2.86
C ALA A 43 -1.44 5.55 -1.61
N ARG A 44 -2.64 5.99 -1.24
CA ARG A 44 -2.87 6.71 0.02
C ARG A 44 -3.41 5.77 1.07
N VAL A 45 -2.88 5.84 2.29
CA VAL A 45 -3.33 5.02 3.41
C VAL A 45 -4.63 5.58 3.97
N HIS A 46 -5.62 4.72 4.14
CA HIS A 46 -6.87 5.04 4.80
C HIS A 46 -7.13 4.05 5.95
N GLY A 47 -7.54 4.61 7.09
CA GLY A 47 -7.85 3.85 8.30
C GLY A 47 -6.63 3.50 9.16
N PRO A 48 -6.88 2.88 10.33
CA PRO A 48 -5.86 2.72 11.37
C PRO A 48 -5.15 1.35 11.38
N SER A 49 -5.48 0.44 10.45
CA SER A 49 -5.09 -0.99 10.52
C SER A 49 -3.58 -1.27 10.50
N MET A 50 -2.80 -0.35 9.95
CA MET A 50 -1.34 -0.45 9.86
C MET A 50 -0.62 0.49 10.83
N THR A 51 -1.33 1.09 11.79
CA THR A 51 -0.71 1.92 12.84
C THR A 51 0.09 1.02 13.80
N PRO A 52 1.32 1.38 14.22
CA PRO A 52 2.00 2.67 14.05
C PRO A 52 2.85 2.82 12.78
N THR A 53 3.02 1.74 11.99
CA THR A 53 3.89 1.72 10.80
C THR A 53 3.42 2.71 9.73
N LEU A 54 2.13 2.65 9.40
CA LEU A 54 1.46 3.54 8.46
C LEU A 54 0.31 4.25 9.18
N ARG A 55 0.21 5.56 8.96
CA ARG A 55 -0.87 6.40 9.48
C ARG A 55 -1.81 6.77 8.36
N HIS A 56 -3.05 7.09 8.73
CA HIS A 56 -4.02 7.67 7.81
C HIS A 56 -3.40 8.89 7.11
N GLY A 57 -3.54 8.96 5.78
CA GLY A 57 -3.02 10.05 4.96
C GLY A 57 -1.58 9.87 4.47
N ASP A 58 -0.86 8.86 4.95
CA ASP A 58 0.47 8.52 4.42
C ASP A 58 0.36 8.14 2.92
N LEU A 59 1.32 8.56 2.11
CA LEU A 59 1.47 8.14 0.72
C LEU A 59 2.48 7.00 0.62
N LEU A 60 2.18 5.99 -0.18
CA LEU A 60 2.98 4.80 -0.34
C LEU A 60 3.49 4.72 -1.77
N VAL A 61 4.75 4.32 -1.92
CA VAL A 61 5.29 3.86 -3.20
C VAL A 61 5.25 2.33 -3.19
N VAL A 62 4.43 1.77 -4.06
CA VAL A 62 4.18 0.33 -4.18
C VAL A 62 4.94 -0.16 -5.41
N ARG A 63 5.67 -1.27 -5.29
CA ARG A 63 6.23 -2.00 -6.42
C ARG A 63 5.32 -3.17 -6.76
N TYR A 64 4.62 -3.09 -7.89
CA TYR A 64 3.74 -4.14 -8.38
C TYR A 64 4.54 -5.32 -8.94
N GLY A 65 4.01 -6.54 -8.80
CA GLY A 65 4.65 -7.78 -9.26
C GLY A 65 5.97 -8.14 -8.55
N ALA A 66 6.32 -7.43 -7.47
CA ALA A 66 7.53 -7.72 -6.72
C ALA A 66 7.38 -9.01 -5.89
N ARG A 67 8.44 -9.81 -5.80
CA ARG A 67 8.47 -10.99 -4.92
C ARG A 67 8.27 -10.57 -3.45
N VAL A 68 7.17 -11.02 -2.87
CA VAL A 68 6.81 -10.77 -1.46
C VAL A 68 7.54 -11.74 -0.53
N ARG A 69 7.94 -11.24 0.63
CA ARG A 69 8.55 -12.03 1.72
C ARG A 69 7.79 -11.79 3.03
N ALA A 70 7.89 -12.73 3.96
CA ALA A 70 7.41 -12.53 5.32
C ALA A 70 8.03 -11.24 5.92
N GLY A 71 7.19 -10.47 6.61
CA GLY A 71 7.49 -9.14 7.14
C GLY A 71 7.25 -7.98 6.17
N ASP A 72 7.03 -8.22 4.88
CA ASP A 72 6.74 -7.15 3.91
C ASP A 72 5.36 -6.54 4.15
N VAL A 73 5.26 -5.22 3.95
CA VAL A 73 3.95 -4.55 3.84
C VAL A 73 3.49 -4.63 2.39
N VAL A 74 2.29 -5.14 2.17
CA VAL A 74 1.75 -5.46 0.86
C VAL A 74 0.43 -4.76 0.61
N VAL A 75 0.17 -4.48 -0.66
CA VAL A 75 -1.15 -4.07 -1.15
C VAL A 75 -1.81 -5.29 -1.77
N LEU A 76 -3.05 -5.56 -1.37
CA LEU A 76 -3.82 -6.70 -1.86
C LEU A 76 -5.29 -6.32 -2.12
N ARG A 77 -5.94 -7.06 -3.01
CA ARG A 77 -7.38 -7.04 -3.19
C ARG A 77 -8.06 -7.81 -2.06
N HIS A 78 -9.08 -7.22 -1.46
CA HIS A 78 -9.80 -7.88 -0.38
C HIS A 78 -10.53 -9.13 -0.90
N PRO A 79 -10.37 -10.32 -0.27
CA PRO A 79 -10.91 -11.58 -0.80
C PRO A 79 -12.43 -11.58 -1.07
N PHE A 80 -13.19 -10.92 -0.21
CA PHE A 80 -14.66 -10.81 -0.33
C PHE A 80 -15.16 -9.47 -0.92
N GLN A 81 -14.25 -8.54 -1.25
CA GLN A 81 -14.61 -7.19 -1.74
C GLN A 81 -13.59 -6.79 -2.83
N GLN A 82 -13.79 -7.27 -4.06
CA GLN A 82 -12.76 -7.24 -5.11
C GLN A 82 -12.33 -5.83 -5.57
N ASP A 83 -13.20 -4.83 -5.37
CA ASP A 83 -12.92 -3.41 -5.64
C ASP A 83 -12.18 -2.72 -4.49
N LEU A 84 -12.03 -3.39 -3.34
CA LEU A 84 -11.40 -2.86 -2.16
C LEU A 84 -9.93 -3.28 -2.10
N LEU A 85 -9.03 -2.31 -2.23
CA LEU A 85 -7.61 -2.49 -1.93
C LEU A 85 -7.33 -2.22 -0.46
N VAL A 86 -6.60 -3.13 0.17
CA VAL A 86 -6.17 -3.01 1.56
C VAL A 86 -4.65 -3.16 1.66
N VAL A 87 -4.08 -2.54 2.69
CA VAL A 87 -2.66 -2.63 3.02
C VAL A 87 -2.53 -3.44 4.30
N LYS A 88 -1.72 -4.51 4.26
CA LYS A 88 -1.48 -5.40 5.40
C LYS A 88 -0.01 -5.82 5.43
N ARG A 89 0.43 -6.42 6.53
CA ARG A 89 1.74 -7.07 6.64
C ARG A 89 1.62 -8.54 6.30
N ALA A 90 2.44 -9.03 5.37
CA ALA A 90 2.59 -10.45 5.10
C ALA A 90 3.32 -11.11 6.28
N ALA A 91 2.59 -11.76 7.19
CA ALA A 91 3.18 -12.34 8.39
C ALA A 91 3.95 -13.63 8.06
N GLU A 92 3.34 -14.50 7.26
CA GLU A 92 3.94 -15.78 6.85
C GLU A 92 3.27 -16.35 5.59
N ARG A 93 3.99 -17.25 4.91
CA ARG A 93 3.46 -18.01 3.78
C ARG A 93 2.79 -19.28 4.32
N ARG A 94 1.55 -19.55 3.91
CA ARG A 94 0.79 -20.77 4.24
C ARG A 94 0.37 -21.49 2.96
N ALA A 95 -0.20 -22.69 3.11
CA ALA A 95 -0.84 -23.38 1.99
C ALA A 95 -1.91 -22.46 1.37
N GLY A 96 -1.85 -22.28 0.05
CA GLY A 96 -2.79 -21.43 -0.68
C GLY A 96 -2.46 -19.93 -0.72
N GLY A 97 -1.41 -19.44 -0.05
CA GLY A 97 -0.99 -18.04 -0.20
C GLY A 97 -0.38 -17.40 1.05
N TRP A 98 -0.77 -16.16 1.34
CA TRP A 98 -0.22 -15.33 2.42
C TRP A 98 -1.19 -15.19 3.59
N TRP A 99 -0.69 -15.45 4.80
CA TRP A 99 -1.34 -15.01 6.03
C TRP A 99 -0.95 -13.55 6.28
N VAL A 100 -1.93 -12.65 6.27
CA VAL A 100 -1.69 -11.21 6.37
C VAL A 100 -2.33 -10.64 7.62
N LEU A 101 -1.62 -9.76 8.31
CA LEU A 101 -2.05 -9.16 9.57
C LEU A 101 -1.97 -7.64 9.50
N GLY A 102 -2.87 -6.96 10.22
CA GLY A 102 -2.69 -5.54 10.53
C GLY A 102 -1.64 -5.35 11.64
N ASP A 103 -0.87 -4.26 11.58
CA ASP A 103 0.02 -3.89 12.69
C ASP A 103 -0.75 -3.37 13.90
N ASN A 104 -1.99 -2.90 13.68
CA ASN A 104 -2.92 -2.53 14.73
C ASN A 104 -3.91 -3.69 14.98
N PRO A 105 -3.74 -4.47 16.07
CA PRO A 105 -4.60 -5.63 16.34
C PRO A 105 -6.05 -5.25 16.67
N TYR A 106 -6.32 -3.98 16.99
CA TYR A 106 -7.66 -3.50 17.33
C TYR A 106 -8.50 -3.07 16.12
N ALA A 107 -7.92 -3.03 14.92
CA ALA A 107 -8.60 -2.55 13.72
C ALA A 107 -9.36 -3.65 12.95
N GLY A 108 -9.00 -4.93 13.16
CA GLY A 108 -9.54 -6.07 12.43
C GLY A 108 -9.33 -6.01 10.91
N GLY A 109 -10.13 -6.80 10.20
CA GLY A 109 -10.16 -6.90 8.75
C GLY A 109 -8.87 -7.48 8.18
N ASP A 110 -8.33 -8.52 8.80
CA ASP A 110 -7.15 -9.24 8.32
C ASP A 110 -7.39 -10.77 8.25
N SER A 111 -6.33 -11.57 8.09
CA SER A 111 -6.48 -13.01 7.93
C SER A 111 -7.14 -13.72 9.11
N THR A 112 -7.24 -13.12 10.31
CA THR A 112 -8.06 -13.69 11.39
C THR A 112 -9.54 -13.77 11.02
N ASP A 113 -10.00 -12.89 10.14
CA ASP A 113 -11.41 -12.75 9.80
C ASP A 113 -11.76 -13.50 8.50
N TYR A 114 -10.84 -13.52 7.52
CA TYR A 114 -11.09 -14.08 6.19
C TYR A 114 -10.11 -15.19 5.77
N GLY A 115 -9.17 -15.57 6.62
CA GLY A 115 -8.22 -16.64 6.34
C GLY A 115 -7.05 -16.25 5.44
N THR A 116 -6.41 -17.26 4.84
CA THR A 116 -5.25 -17.08 3.96
C THR A 116 -5.66 -16.37 2.66
N VAL A 117 -4.89 -15.36 2.27
CA VAL A 117 -5.09 -14.61 1.03
C VAL A 117 -4.32 -15.26 -0.12
N PRO A 118 -4.97 -15.65 -1.23
CA PRO A 118 -4.29 -16.17 -2.40
C PRO A 118 -3.23 -15.21 -2.96
N GLU A 119 -2.15 -15.76 -3.53
CA GLU A 119 -1.01 -14.96 -4.00
C GLU A 119 -1.41 -14.00 -5.13
N GLU A 120 -2.36 -14.40 -5.97
CA GLU A 120 -2.93 -13.61 -7.05
C GLU A 120 -3.67 -12.34 -6.58
N LEU A 121 -4.16 -12.32 -5.34
CA LEU A 121 -4.78 -11.12 -4.77
C LEU A 121 -3.73 -10.14 -4.23
N VAL A 122 -2.47 -10.56 -4.08
CA VAL A 122 -1.38 -9.72 -3.60
C VAL A 122 -0.75 -8.98 -4.78
N LEU A 123 -1.06 -7.70 -4.90
CA LEU A 123 -0.68 -6.89 -6.07
C LEU A 123 0.78 -6.46 -6.05
N GLY A 124 1.32 -6.20 -4.86
CA GLY A 124 2.67 -5.69 -4.76
C GLY A 124 3.10 -5.32 -3.36
N ARG A 125 4.36 -4.90 -3.26
CA ARG A 125 5.04 -4.59 -2.01
C ARG A 125 5.24 -3.09 -1.86
N VAL A 126 4.95 -2.56 -0.68
CA VAL A 126 5.28 -1.19 -0.29
C VAL A 126 6.80 -1.05 -0.09
N ARG A 127 7.41 -0.07 -0.75
CA ARG A 127 8.86 0.22 -0.69
C ARG A 127 9.16 1.45 0.16
N LEU A 128 8.35 2.48 0.00
CA LEU A 128 8.53 3.76 0.68
C LEU A 128 7.18 4.21 1.23
N ARG A 129 7.23 4.83 2.41
CA ARG A 129 6.14 5.64 2.96
C ARG A 129 6.62 7.08 3.01
N TYR A 130 5.79 8.00 2.53
CA TYR A 130 5.95 9.44 2.58
C TYR A 130 4.81 10.06 3.39
N ARG A 131 5.12 10.91 4.36
CA ARG A 131 4.12 11.65 5.14
C ARG A 131 4.01 13.07 4.60
N PRO A 132 2.90 13.47 3.95
CA PRO A 132 2.73 14.84 3.48
C PRO A 132 2.95 15.85 4.61
N ARG A 133 3.57 16.98 4.29
CA ARG A 133 3.79 18.06 5.26
C ARG A 133 2.44 18.69 5.61
N ALA A 134 2.27 19.05 6.88
CA ALA A 134 1.25 20.00 7.26
C ALA A 134 1.72 21.40 6.81
N ASP A 135 0.81 22.19 6.25
CA ASP A 135 1.07 23.57 5.87
C ASP A 135 1.50 24.38 7.10
N GLY A 136 2.61 25.13 7.00
CA GLY A 136 3.07 26.04 8.07
C GLY A 136 4.50 25.84 8.59
N GLN A 137 5.24 24.79 8.18
CA GLN A 137 6.65 24.61 8.59
C GLN A 137 7.61 25.39 7.69
N ARG A 138 7.92 26.64 8.07
CA ARG A 138 8.80 27.56 7.32
C ARG A 138 10.30 27.42 7.61
N SER A 139 10.72 26.66 8.63
CA SER A 139 12.16 26.55 8.96
C SER A 139 12.86 25.42 8.18
N PRO A 140 14.05 25.67 7.57
CA PRO A 140 14.82 24.66 6.84
C PRO A 140 15.17 23.42 7.69
N LEU A 141 15.47 23.62 8.98
CA LEU A 141 15.76 22.53 9.91
C LEU A 141 14.51 21.66 10.20
N ALA A 142 13.32 22.26 10.29
CA ALA A 142 12.08 21.49 10.40
C ALA A 142 11.78 20.73 9.12
N VAL A 143 12.09 21.31 7.95
CA VAL A 143 12.01 20.61 6.65
C VAL A 143 12.93 19.40 6.63
N ALA A 144 14.20 19.55 7.01
CA ALA A 144 15.16 18.45 7.02
C ALA A 144 14.74 17.36 8.01
N ARG A 145 14.40 17.71 9.27
CA ARG A 145 13.91 16.76 10.28
C ARG A 145 12.62 16.06 9.85
N TRP A 146 11.72 16.78 9.19
CA TRP A 146 10.53 16.18 8.58
C TRP A 146 10.94 15.22 7.45
N ALA A 147 11.78 15.61 6.50
CA ALA A 147 12.18 14.75 5.37
C ALA A 147 12.79 13.42 5.84
N PHE A 148 13.69 13.48 6.83
CA PHE A 148 14.31 12.31 7.46
C PHE A 148 13.32 11.41 8.23
N SER A 149 12.18 11.93 8.67
CA SER A 149 11.15 11.15 9.39
C SER A 149 9.95 10.75 8.52
N ALA A 150 9.68 11.51 7.46
CA ALA A 150 8.52 11.39 6.59
C ALA A 150 8.73 10.39 5.48
N ALA A 151 9.88 10.40 4.80
CA ALA A 151 10.24 9.48 3.73
C ALA A 151 11.05 8.31 4.31
N ARG A 152 10.36 7.29 4.82
CA ARG A 152 11.04 6.10 5.39
C ARG A 152 10.86 4.88 4.48
N PRO A 153 11.94 4.14 4.20
CA PRO A 153 11.84 2.82 3.60
C PRO A 153 11.05 1.90 4.53
N VAL A 154 10.09 1.17 3.96
CA VAL A 154 9.34 0.16 4.67
C VAL A 154 10.11 -1.15 4.48
N PHE A 155 11.00 -1.45 5.43
CA PHE A 155 11.75 -2.70 5.42
C PHE A 155 10.87 -3.87 5.86
N SER A 156 11.17 -5.06 5.33
CA SER A 156 10.63 -6.31 5.83
C SER A 156 11.06 -6.46 7.28
N ASP A 157 10.11 -6.45 8.21
CA ASP A 157 10.44 -6.68 9.61
C ASP A 157 10.76 -8.16 9.78
N ARG A 158 12.05 -8.53 9.72
CA ARG A 158 12.51 -9.92 9.92
C ARG A 158 12.09 -10.46 11.30
N SER A 159 11.75 -9.58 12.23
CA SER A 159 11.54 -9.88 13.64
C SER A 159 10.15 -10.42 14.01
N ALA A 160 9.16 -10.40 13.11
CA ALA A 160 7.83 -10.92 13.41
C ALA A 160 7.77 -12.46 13.48
N SER A 161 8.81 -13.15 12.99
CA SER A 161 8.90 -14.62 12.97
C SER A 161 9.20 -15.28 14.33
N ARG A 162 9.52 -14.51 15.38
CA ARG A 162 9.80 -15.05 16.73
C ARG A 162 8.65 -14.98 17.74
N ARG A 163 7.60 -14.17 17.49
CA ARG A 163 6.53 -13.97 18.49
C ARG A 163 5.29 -14.83 18.31
N LEU A 164 5.20 -15.58 17.21
CA LEU A 164 4.04 -16.45 16.93
C LEU A 164 4.33 -17.94 17.17
N ARG A 165 5.49 -18.28 17.74
CA ARG A 165 5.85 -19.67 18.11
C ARG A 165 5.61 -20.01 19.58
N ALA A 166 4.87 -19.16 20.28
CA ALA A 166 4.48 -19.37 21.66
C ALA A 166 2.98 -19.07 21.81
N ARG A 167 2.16 -20.01 21.34
CA ARG A 167 0.77 -20.25 21.80
C ARG A 167 0.26 -21.52 21.15
#